data_AF-A0A521VSG7-F1
#
_entry.id   AF-A0A521VSG7-F1
#
_cell.length_a   1.000
_cell.length_b   1.000
_cell.length_c   1.000
_cell.angle_alpha   90.00
_cell.angle_beta   90.00
_cell.angle_gamma   90.00
#
_symmetry.space_group_name_H-M   'P 1'
#
loop_
_entity.id
_entity.type
_entity.pdbx_description
1 polymer ?
#
loop_
_entity_poly.entity_id
_entity_poly.type
_entity_poly.pdbx_seq_one_letter_code
_entity_poly.pdbx_strand_id
1 'polypeptide(L)'
;MSKKPKFNPAIHDDNPEWTAEDFAKAKPAADVLPPDLLAQFKAKVGRPRSESPKVPVKLRLDGAVVEALRATGPGWQTRINDMLKSKIIRGKVKFEEPAKRKQA
;
A
#
# COMPACT_ATOMS: atom_id res chain seq x y z
N MET A 1 -8.46 22.60 11.13
CA MET A 1 -8.48 21.86 9.84
C MET A 1 -9.60 22.44 9.01
N SER A 2 -9.30 23.38 8.10
CA SER A 2 -10.35 24.00 7.28
C SER A 2 -10.91 22.97 6.29
N LYS A 3 -12.23 22.81 6.27
CA LYS A 3 -12.93 21.84 5.42
C LYS A 3 -12.74 22.28 3.97
N LYS A 4 -12.12 21.44 3.13
CA LYS A 4 -11.99 21.75 1.70
C LYS A 4 -13.38 22.06 1.12
N PRO A 5 -13.53 23.15 0.34
CA PRO A 5 -14.81 23.47 -0.27
C PRO A 5 -15.26 22.31 -1.16
N LYS A 6 -16.56 22.00 -1.11
CA LYS A 6 -17.15 21.01 -2.00
C LYS A 6 -17.17 21.58 -3.42
N PHE A 7 -16.90 20.74 -4.42
CA PHE A 7 -17.03 21.09 -5.83
C PHE A 7 -18.43 21.70 -6.09
N ASN A 8 -18.48 22.85 -6.76
CA ASN A 8 -19.71 23.53 -7.14
C ASN A 8 -19.77 23.62 -8.68
N PRO A 9 -20.71 22.93 -9.35
CA PRO A 9 -20.79 22.90 -10.81
C PRO A 9 -21.10 24.27 -11.44
N ALA A 10 -21.83 25.14 -10.75
CA ALA A 10 -22.24 26.46 -11.29
C ALA A 10 -21.09 27.47 -11.47
N ILE A 11 -19.90 27.20 -10.94
CA ILE A 11 -18.70 28.06 -11.03
C ILE A 11 -17.55 27.37 -11.81
N HIS A 12 -17.80 26.18 -12.35
CA HIS A 12 -16.79 25.34 -13.00
C HIS A 12 -17.23 24.83 -14.37
N ASP A 13 -18.32 25.39 -14.92
CA ASP A 13 -18.88 25.03 -16.23
C ASP A 13 -18.29 25.86 -17.39
N ASP A 14 -17.45 26.86 -17.08
CA ASP A 14 -16.86 27.78 -18.06
C ASP A 14 -15.74 27.15 -18.91
N ASN A 15 -15.40 25.87 -18.69
CA ASN A 15 -14.34 25.21 -19.44
C ASN A 15 -14.90 24.60 -20.75
N PRO A 16 -14.50 25.11 -21.93
CA PRO A 16 -15.02 24.59 -23.19
C PRO A 16 -14.63 23.13 -23.38
N GLU A 17 -15.48 22.39 -24.10
CA GLU A 17 -15.17 21.01 -24.50
C GLU A 17 -13.93 21.01 -25.40
N TRP A 18 -13.00 20.09 -25.13
CA TRP A 18 -11.83 19.92 -25.96
C TRP A 18 -12.22 19.32 -27.31
N THR A 19 -11.87 20.02 -28.38
CA THR A 19 -12.13 19.58 -29.75
C THR A 19 -10.99 18.71 -30.27
N ALA A 20 -11.20 18.03 -31.39
CA ALA A 20 -10.15 17.23 -32.04
C ALA A 20 -8.92 18.08 -32.42
N GLU A 21 -9.11 19.37 -32.70
CA GLU A 21 -8.03 20.30 -33.00
C GLU A 21 -7.17 20.62 -31.77
N ASP A 22 -7.76 20.64 -30.57
CA ASP A 22 -7.04 20.86 -29.31
C ASP A 22 -6.15 19.67 -28.97
N PHE A 23 -6.64 18.45 -29.20
CA PHE A 23 -5.83 17.23 -29.09
C PHE A 23 -4.71 17.17 -30.12
N ALA A 24 -4.94 17.65 -31.34
CA ALA A 24 -3.90 17.71 -32.37
C ALA A 24 -2.76 18.69 -32.02
N LYS A 25 -3.06 19.75 -31.25
CA LYS A 25 -2.07 20.73 -30.77
C LYS A 25 -1.39 20.31 -29.46
N ALA A 26 -1.88 19.28 -28.78
CA ALA A 26 -1.33 18.81 -27.53
C ALA A 26 0.09 18.25 -27.73
N LYS A 27 1.03 18.65 -26.87
CA LYS A 27 2.42 18.21 -26.89
C LYS A 27 2.77 17.50 -25.58
N PRO A 28 3.70 16.52 -25.59
CA PRO A 28 4.21 15.93 -24.37
C PRO A 28 4.72 17.01 -23.40
N ALA A 29 4.39 16.87 -22.11
CA ALA A 29 4.81 17.81 -21.08
C ALA A 29 6.34 17.99 -21.05
N ALA A 30 7.09 16.93 -21.41
CA ALA A 30 8.54 16.95 -21.52
C ALA A 30 9.10 17.96 -22.54
N ASP A 31 8.32 18.29 -23.58
CA ASP A 31 8.76 19.15 -24.69
C ASP A 31 8.38 20.62 -24.49
N VAL A 32 7.48 20.91 -23.54
CA VAL A 32 6.90 22.26 -23.34
C VAL A 32 7.25 22.83 -21.97
N LEU A 33 7.37 22.00 -20.94
CA LEU A 33 7.65 22.47 -19.58
C LEU A 33 9.17 22.63 -19.34
N PRO A 34 9.59 23.69 -18.63
CA PRO A 34 10.96 23.83 -18.15
C PRO A 34 11.41 22.62 -17.29
N PRO A 35 12.70 22.27 -17.31
CA PRO A 35 13.25 21.12 -16.57
C PRO A 35 12.92 21.14 -15.07
N ASP A 36 12.92 22.32 -14.45
CA ASP A 36 12.64 22.50 -13.02
C ASP A 36 11.19 22.16 -12.66
N LEU A 37 10.23 22.42 -13.55
CA LEU A 37 8.83 22.04 -13.34
C LEU A 37 8.63 20.55 -13.58
N LEU A 38 9.27 19.98 -14.60
CA LEU A 38 9.24 18.54 -14.86
C LEU A 38 9.79 17.71 -13.70
N ALA A 39 10.82 18.21 -13.01
CA ALA A 39 11.38 17.57 -11.83
C ALA A 39 10.38 17.47 -10.66
N GLN A 40 9.42 18.39 -10.56
CA GLN A 40 8.39 18.36 -9.51
C GLN A 40 7.32 17.28 -9.79
N PHE A 41 7.11 16.93 -11.06
CA PHE A 41 6.17 15.89 -11.49
C PHE A 41 6.81 14.50 -11.59
N LYS A 42 8.14 14.38 -11.49
CA LYS A 42 8.81 13.09 -11.27
C LYS A 42 8.37 12.56 -9.92
N ALA A 43 7.35 11.70 -10.01
CA ALA A 43 6.51 11.16 -8.96
C ALA A 43 7.15 11.14 -7.56
N LYS A 44 6.35 11.53 -6.56
CA LYS A 44 6.49 11.01 -5.19
C LYS A 44 6.51 9.49 -5.31
N VAL A 45 7.71 8.91 -5.39
CA VAL A 45 7.91 7.48 -5.29
C VAL A 45 7.21 7.11 -4.00
N GLY A 46 6.17 6.27 -4.08
CA GLY A 46 5.49 5.76 -2.90
C GLY A 46 6.51 5.18 -1.93
N ARG A 47 6.10 4.91 -0.68
CA ARG A 47 7.01 4.33 0.32
C ARG A 47 7.86 3.23 -0.33
N PRO A 48 9.21 3.32 -0.26
CA PRO A 48 10.08 2.36 -0.91
C PRO A 48 9.64 0.93 -0.58
N ARG A 49 9.62 0.07 -1.59
CA ARG A 49 9.18 -1.32 -1.44
C ARG A 49 10.06 -1.96 -0.37
N SER A 50 9.45 -2.43 0.72
CA SER A 50 10.18 -3.10 1.79
C SER A 50 10.81 -4.39 1.26
N GLU A 51 12.08 -4.64 1.58
CA GLU A 51 12.82 -5.84 1.15
C GLU A 51 12.20 -7.14 1.68
N SER A 52 11.58 -7.09 2.86
CA SER A 52 10.94 -8.23 3.51
C SER A 52 9.52 -7.87 3.96
N PRO A 53 8.54 -7.79 3.03
CA PRO A 53 7.17 -7.48 3.39
C PRO A 53 6.58 -8.60 4.25
N LYS A 54 5.74 -8.23 5.23
CA LYS A 54 4.94 -9.22 5.97
C LYS A 54 3.98 -9.91 5.00
N VAL A 55 4.03 -11.24 4.94
CA VAL A 55 3.14 -12.02 4.08
C VAL A 55 1.78 -12.18 4.77
N PRO A 56 0.68 -11.73 4.17
CA PRO A 56 -0.65 -11.99 4.70
C PRO A 56 -0.98 -13.48 4.55
N VAL A 57 -1.12 -14.19 5.67
CA VAL A 57 -1.48 -15.61 5.69
C VAL A 57 -2.88 -15.77 6.28
N LYS A 58 -3.74 -16.53 5.60
CA LYS A 58 -5.03 -16.97 6.16
C LYS A 58 -4.77 -18.18 7.08
N LEU A 59 -4.74 -17.96 8.39
CA LEU A 59 -4.57 -18.99 9.42
C LEU A 59 -5.79 -19.00 10.34
N ARG A 60 -6.26 -20.20 10.70
CA ARG A 60 -7.25 -20.38 11.77
C ARG A 60 -6.51 -20.64 13.08
N LEU A 61 -6.88 -19.88 14.11
CA LEU A 61 -6.41 -20.04 15.47
C LEU A 61 -7.58 -20.43 16.36
N ASP A 62 -7.29 -21.10 17.46
CA ASP A 62 -8.28 -21.41 18.49
C ASP A 62 -8.91 -20.13 19.06
N GLY A 63 -10.22 -20.15 19.29
CA GLY A 63 -10.98 -18.99 19.77
C GLY A 63 -10.49 -18.48 21.13
N ALA A 64 -10.22 -19.37 22.07
CA ALA A 64 -9.77 -19.01 23.42
C ALA A 64 -8.39 -18.32 23.37
N VAL A 65 -7.52 -18.74 22.44
CA VAL A 65 -6.21 -18.12 22.22
C VAL A 65 -6.36 -16.70 21.67
N VAL A 66 -7.26 -16.50 20.70
CA VAL A 66 -7.51 -15.18 20.11
C VAL A 66 -8.12 -14.23 21.14
N GLU A 67 -9.06 -14.70 21.96
CA GLU A 67 -9.66 -13.91 23.03
C GLU A 67 -8.62 -13.48 24.07
N ALA A 68 -7.81 -14.41 24.56
CA ALA A 68 -6.72 -14.11 25.49
C ALA A 68 -5.73 -13.10 24.91
N LEU A 69 -5.39 -13.21 23.62
CA LEU A 69 -4.51 -12.24 22.95
C LEU A 69 -5.18 -10.88 22.79
N ARG A 70 -6.46 -10.82 22.41
CA ARG A 70 -7.20 -9.54 22.30
C ARG A 70 -7.31 -8.81 23.64
N ALA A 71 -7.44 -9.56 24.74
CA ALA A 71 -7.43 -8.99 26.09
C ALA A 71 -6.09 -8.29 26.43
N THR A 72 -4.99 -8.61 25.74
CA THR A 72 -3.70 -7.90 25.88
C THR A 72 -3.68 -6.50 25.25
N GLY A 73 -4.79 -6.06 24.67
CA GLY A 73 -5.00 -4.70 24.16
C GLY A 73 -4.53 -4.48 22.71
N PRO A 74 -4.41 -3.20 22.30
CA PRO A 74 -3.96 -2.81 20.96
C PRO A 74 -2.60 -3.44 20.63
N GLY A 75 -2.43 -3.91 19.39
CA GLY A 75 -1.18 -4.53 18.93
C GLY A 75 -1.05 -6.02 19.22
N TRP A 76 -2.10 -6.70 19.67
CA TRP A 76 -2.09 -8.16 19.88
C TRP A 76 -1.67 -8.97 18.65
N GLN A 77 -1.94 -8.47 17.43
CA GLN A 77 -1.47 -9.07 16.17
C GLN A 77 0.06 -9.01 16.00
N THR A 78 0.70 -7.92 16.44
CA THR A 78 2.17 -7.84 16.47
C THR A 78 2.73 -8.79 17.53
N ARG A 79 2.07 -8.84 18.70
CA ARG A 79 2.48 -9.70 19.81
C ARG A 79 2.46 -11.19 19.43
N ILE A 80 1.41 -11.67 18.75
CA ILE A 80 1.37 -13.06 18.26
C ILE A 80 2.47 -13.34 17.22
N ASN A 81 2.73 -12.40 16.32
CA ASN A 81 3.83 -12.53 15.36
C ASN A 81 5.19 -12.69 16.06
N ASP A 82 5.44 -11.88 17.09
CA ASP A 82 6.69 -11.93 17.85
C ASP A 82 6.81 -13.22 18.70
N MET A 83 5.71 -13.71 19.27
CA MET A 83 5.66 -15.00 19.94
C MET A 83 6.00 -16.15 18.99
N LEU A 84 5.41 -16.17 17.79
CA LEU A 84 5.69 -17.18 16.77
C LEU A 84 7.16 -17.11 16.33
N LYS A 85 7.67 -15.90 16.03
CA LYS A 85 9.08 -15.68 15.68
C LYS A 85 10.02 -16.18 16.77
N SER A 86 9.73 -15.88 18.03
CA SER A 86 10.53 -16.33 19.17
C SER A 86 10.58 -17.85 19.28
N LYS A 87 9.45 -18.54 19.08
CA LYS A 87 9.40 -20.02 19.13
C LYS A 87 10.17 -20.67 17.99
N ILE A 88 10.11 -20.08 16.79
CA ILE A 88 10.87 -20.51 15.61
C ILE A 88 12.38 -20.35 15.85
N ILE A 89 12.84 -19.18 16.30
CA ILE A 89 14.26 -18.90 16.58
C ILE A 89 14.79 -19.82 17.69
N ARG A 90 13.99 -20.07 18.72
CA ARG A 90 14.34 -20.96 19.84
C ARG A 90 14.35 -22.45 19.45
N GLY A 91 14.13 -22.80 18.17
CA GLY A 91 14.16 -24.18 17.68
C GLY A 91 13.06 -25.08 18.23
N LYS A 92 11.99 -24.52 18.82
CA LYS A 92 10.89 -25.29 19.41
C LYS A 92 9.86 -25.74 18.37
N VAL A 93 10.10 -25.43 17.10
CA VAL A 93 9.30 -25.87 15.97
C VAL A 93 10.09 -26.96 15.26
N LYS A 94 9.53 -28.17 15.20
CA LYS A 94 10.06 -29.21 14.33
C LYS A 94 9.76 -28.79 12.90
N PHE A 95 10.79 -28.52 12.12
CA PHE A 95 10.66 -28.30 10.69
C PHE A 95 10.61 -29.66 10.03
N GLU A 96 9.46 -30.04 9.51
CA GLU A 96 9.41 -31.15 8.56
C GLU A 96 9.88 -30.62 7.20
N GLU A 97 10.71 -31.41 6.52
CA GLU A 97 11.26 -31.05 5.22
C GLU A 97 10.14 -30.67 4.25
N PRO A 98 10.20 -29.51 3.59
CA PRO A 98 9.16 -29.10 2.67
C PRO A 98 9.18 -30.04 1.47
N ALA A 99 8.14 -30.88 1.34
CA ALA A 99 7.85 -31.59 0.11
C ALA A 99 7.85 -30.57 -1.04
N LYS A 100 8.67 -30.85 -2.07
CA LYS A 100 8.93 -30.01 -3.26
C LYS A 100 7.70 -29.22 -3.67
N ARG A 101 7.67 -27.93 -3.35
CA ARG A 101 6.61 -27.03 -3.77
C ARG A 101 6.84 -26.73 -5.25
N LYS A 102 6.11 -27.41 -6.15
CA LYS A 102 5.99 -27.00 -7.55
C LYS A 102 5.46 -25.57 -7.55
N GLN A 103 6.31 -24.62 -7.93
CA GLN A 103 5.88 -23.27 -8.29
C GLN A 103 5.17 -23.39 -9.65
N ALA A 104 3.96 -22.83 -9.71
CA ALA A 104 3.23 -22.56 -10.93
C ALA A 104 3.42 -21.07 -11.27
#